data_AF-A0A915ELR8-F1
#
_entry.id   AF-A0A915ELR8-F1
#
_cell.length_a   1.000
_cell.length_b   1.000
_cell.length_c   1.000
_cell.angle_alpha   90.00
_cell.angle_beta   90.00
_cell.angle_gamma   90.00
#
_symmetry.space_group_name_H-M   'P 1'
#
loop_
_entity.id
_entity.type
_entity.pdbx_description
1 polymer ?
#
loop_
_entity_poly.entity_id
_entity_poly.type
_entity_poly.pdbx_seq_one_letter_code
_entity_poly.pdbx_strand_id
1 'polypeptide(L)'
;MSISVIDFNSRWSTLLFLVIIWLNLVLIGGMLMKRAAAGWELSWRNVGRWRRQALFNEHVVVHSMDSNISISKQLMVLSSQSRIELRETHLNSTVWSNTSLLAFDGTSQESVALRTTNTTITELRLNTAHLQAVANGLELNTTTERDGSGQSRLNLALVGNVNVSMTDDSLANPVVLEASQGTMVGGFAQTWENSNVTSTKLSIASVPDQTSNTRQLSVAVVSPHTKCNYGWRVLR
;
A
#
# COMPACT_ATOMS: atom_id res chain seq x y z
N MET A 1 -26.16 25.43 -57.86
CA MET A 1 -25.91 24.62 -56.65
C MET A 1 -24.51 24.96 -56.17
N SER A 2 -24.39 25.86 -55.20
CA SER A 2 -23.12 26.23 -54.56
C SER A 2 -22.93 25.36 -53.32
N ILE A 3 -21.92 24.50 -53.33
CA ILE A 3 -21.45 23.76 -52.15
C ILE A 3 -20.43 24.65 -51.44
N SER A 4 -20.81 25.18 -50.28
CA SER A 4 -19.89 25.83 -49.37
C SER A 4 -18.99 24.79 -48.72
N VAL A 5 -17.69 24.88 -48.98
CA VAL A 5 -16.65 24.16 -48.23
C VAL A 5 -16.59 24.81 -46.84
N ILE A 6 -16.89 24.03 -45.81
CA ILE A 6 -16.74 24.43 -44.41
C ILE A 6 -15.25 24.36 -44.09
N ASP A 7 -14.59 25.50 -43.98
CA ASP A 7 -13.22 25.62 -43.50
C ASP A 7 -13.19 25.26 -42.01
N PHE A 8 -12.65 24.09 -41.68
CA PHE A 8 -12.43 23.66 -40.30
C PHE A 8 -11.22 24.39 -39.72
N ASN A 9 -11.51 25.44 -38.96
CA ASN A 9 -10.59 26.28 -38.18
C ASN A 9 -9.44 25.47 -37.51
N SER A 10 -8.20 25.83 -37.81
CA SER A 10 -6.97 25.11 -37.41
C SER A 10 -6.75 24.99 -35.90
N ARG A 11 -7.46 25.77 -35.07
CA ARG A 11 -7.36 25.71 -33.60
C ARG A 11 -7.93 24.42 -33.02
N TRP A 12 -8.98 23.87 -33.64
CA TRP A 12 -9.62 22.64 -33.19
C TRP A 12 -8.80 21.40 -33.52
N SER A 13 -8.03 21.42 -34.62
CA SER A 13 -7.16 20.29 -34.97
C SER A 13 -5.99 20.15 -34.00
N THR A 14 -5.39 21.27 -33.55
CA THR A 14 -4.33 21.25 -32.53
C THR A 14 -4.79 20.73 -31.17
N LEU A 15 -5.99 21.12 -30.72
CA LEU A 15 -6.56 20.63 -29.46
C LEU A 15 -6.86 19.14 -29.52
N LEU A 16 -7.44 18.67 -30.62
CA LEU A 16 -7.69 17.25 -30.86
C LEU A 16 -6.37 16.45 -30.87
N PHE A 17 -5.32 16.99 -31.50
CA PHE A 17 -4.00 16.36 -31.56
C PHE A 17 -3.37 16.22 -30.17
N LEU A 18 -3.47 17.26 -29.32
CA LEU A 18 -2.95 17.23 -27.96
C LEU A 18 -3.70 16.23 -27.06
N VAL A 19 -5.03 16.12 -27.21
CA VAL A 19 -5.83 15.13 -26.47
C VAL A 19 -5.46 13.71 -26.88
N ILE A 20 -5.24 13.46 -28.17
CA ILE A 20 -4.82 12.14 -28.67
C ILE A 20 -3.42 11.78 -28.16
N ILE A 21 -2.47 12.73 -28.13
CA ILE A 21 -1.13 12.50 -27.57
C ILE A 21 -1.22 12.18 -26.08
N TRP A 22 -2.02 12.93 -25.32
CA TRP A 22 -2.21 12.71 -23.89
C TRP A 22 -2.84 11.35 -23.59
N LEU A 23 -3.87 10.95 -24.35
CA LEU A 23 -4.49 9.63 -24.20
C LEU A 23 -3.51 8.49 -24.49
N ASN A 24 -2.69 8.63 -25.53
CA ASN A 24 -1.67 7.64 -25.86
C ASN A 24 -0.58 7.54 -24.79
N LEU A 25 -0.15 8.66 -24.20
CA LEU A 25 0.82 8.66 -23.10
C LEU A 25 0.28 7.98 -21.84
N VAL A 26 -0.99 8.21 -21.49
CA VAL A 26 -1.65 7.53 -20.36
C VAL A 26 -1.79 6.03 -20.61
N LEU A 27 -2.17 5.63 -21.83
CA LEU A 27 -2.28 4.22 -22.24
C LEU A 27 -0.91 3.51 -22.22
N ILE A 28 0.13 4.16 -22.77
CA ILE A 28 1.49 3.62 -22.78
C ILE A 28 2.05 3.54 -21.35
N GLY A 29 1.81 4.56 -20.53
CA GLY A 29 2.19 4.55 -19.11
C GLY A 29 1.52 3.42 -18.33
N GLY A 30 0.20 3.24 -18.51
CA GLY A 30 -0.55 2.14 -17.90
C GLY A 30 -0.13 0.75 -18.39
N MET A 31 0.21 0.62 -19.67
CA MET A 31 0.74 -0.64 -20.24
C MET A 31 2.16 -0.93 -19.76
N LEU A 32 3.01 0.07 -19.56
CA LEU A 32 4.35 -0.08 -19.00
C LEU A 32 4.30 -0.48 -17.52
N MET A 33 3.38 0.09 -16.74
CA MET A 33 3.14 -0.35 -15.36
C MET A 33 2.60 -1.78 -15.29
N LYS A 34 1.65 -2.14 -16.17
CA LYS A 34 1.15 -3.54 -16.26
C LYS A 34 2.21 -4.51 -16.74
N ARG A 35 3.10 -4.12 -17.66
CA ARG A 35 4.24 -4.96 -18.11
C ARG A 35 5.34 -5.05 -17.07
N ALA A 36 5.58 -4.01 -16.28
CA ALA A 36 6.45 -4.10 -15.11
C ALA A 36 5.86 -5.05 -14.06
N ALA A 37 4.55 -4.98 -13.80
CA ALA A 37 3.88 -5.95 -12.91
C ALA A 37 3.94 -7.40 -13.45
N ALA A 38 3.62 -7.60 -14.74
CA ALA A 38 3.54 -8.93 -15.35
C ALA A 38 4.91 -9.57 -15.65
N GLY A 39 5.91 -8.77 -16.05
CA GLY A 39 7.28 -9.25 -16.27
C GLY A 39 7.94 -9.72 -14.96
N TRP A 40 7.49 -9.20 -13.83
CA TRP A 40 7.97 -9.61 -12.51
C TRP A 40 7.21 -10.84 -12.02
N GLU A 41 5.89 -10.96 -12.23
CA GLU A 41 5.13 -12.18 -11.90
C GLU A 41 5.70 -13.47 -12.52
N LEU A 42 6.30 -13.39 -13.71
CA LEU A 42 6.90 -14.53 -14.40
C LEU A 42 8.29 -14.92 -13.88
N SER A 43 9.01 -14.00 -13.23
CA SER A 43 10.34 -14.25 -12.64
C SER A 43 10.27 -15.16 -11.39
N TRP A 44 9.17 -15.10 -10.63
CA TRP A 44 9.03 -15.80 -9.34
C TRP A 44 8.51 -17.24 -9.44
N ARG A 45 8.05 -17.70 -10.61
CA ARG A 45 7.55 -19.07 -10.79
C ARG A 45 8.63 -20.15 -10.87
N ASN A 46 9.90 -19.75 -11.06
CA ASN A 46 11.03 -20.68 -11.18
C ASN A 46 12.08 -20.46 -10.08
N VAL A 47 11.74 -20.69 -8.80
CA VAL A 47 12.75 -20.75 -7.73
C VAL A 47 12.29 -21.74 -6.67
N GLY A 48 13.24 -22.42 -6.00
CA GLY A 48 13.06 -23.56 -5.10
C GLY A 48 11.98 -23.50 -4.00
N ARG A 49 11.82 -24.62 -3.29
CA ARG A 49 10.74 -24.84 -2.33
C ARG A 49 10.87 -23.91 -1.12
N TRP A 50 10.04 -22.87 -1.06
CA TRP A 50 9.90 -21.96 0.08
C TRP A 50 9.81 -22.71 1.41
N ARG A 51 10.68 -22.37 2.36
CA ARG A 51 10.54 -22.81 3.76
C ARG A 51 9.45 -21.97 4.41
N ARG A 52 8.44 -22.64 4.97
CA ARG A 52 7.38 -22.03 5.75
C ARG A 52 7.71 -22.19 7.22
N GLN A 53 7.68 -21.09 7.96
CA GLN A 53 7.71 -21.15 9.41
C GLN A 53 6.46 -20.44 9.93
N ALA A 54 5.55 -21.25 10.48
CA ALA A 54 4.46 -20.73 11.31
C ALA A 54 5.09 -20.27 12.62
N LEU A 55 4.76 -19.06 13.03
CA LEU A 55 5.22 -18.51 14.29
C LEU A 55 4.25 -18.91 15.41
N PHE A 56 4.60 -18.60 16.66
CA PHE A 56 3.74 -18.83 17.83
C PHE A 56 2.36 -18.17 17.69
N ASN A 57 2.24 -17.23 16.76
CA ASN A 57 1.02 -16.57 16.36
C ASN A 57 0.53 -17.16 15.01
N GLU A 58 -0.65 -17.78 14.98
CA GLU A 58 -1.26 -18.34 13.75
C GLU A 58 -1.52 -17.27 12.67
N HIS A 59 -1.56 -16.00 13.10
CA HIS A 59 -1.82 -14.85 12.24
C HIS A 59 -0.60 -14.38 11.46
N VAL A 60 0.61 -14.88 11.76
CA VAL A 60 1.82 -14.48 11.04
C VAL A 60 2.53 -15.66 10.41
N VAL A 61 2.67 -15.61 9.09
CA VAL A 61 3.34 -16.65 8.32
C VAL A 61 4.55 -16.05 7.62
N VAL A 62 5.71 -16.65 7.87
CA VAL A 62 6.96 -16.27 7.21
C VAL A 62 7.32 -17.32 6.18
N HIS A 63 7.51 -16.84 4.95
CA HIS A 63 8.01 -17.59 3.82
C HIS A 63 9.41 -17.09 3.49
N SER A 64 10.35 -18.01 3.29
CA SER A 64 11.71 -17.64 2.91
C SER A 64 12.38 -18.71 2.07
N MET A 65 13.27 -18.28 1.17
CA MET A 65 13.97 -19.16 0.24
C MET A 65 15.19 -19.83 0.89
N ASP A 66 16.07 -19.05 1.50
CA ASP A 66 17.39 -19.51 1.98
C ASP A 66 17.70 -19.04 3.41
N SER A 67 16.67 -18.90 4.24
CA SER A 67 16.79 -18.10 5.46
C SER A 67 17.58 -18.73 6.60
N ASN A 68 18.28 -17.85 7.33
CA ASN A 68 18.66 -18.08 8.72
C ASN A 68 17.62 -17.37 9.60
N ILE A 69 16.67 -18.13 10.12
CA ILE A 69 15.62 -17.63 11.01
C ILE A 69 16.13 -17.78 12.43
N SER A 70 16.40 -16.65 13.10
CA SER A 70 16.71 -16.67 14.53
C SER A 70 15.49 -16.23 15.32
N ILE A 71 15.05 -17.09 16.23
CA ILE A 71 13.94 -16.85 17.15
C ILE A 71 14.55 -16.52 18.51
N SER A 72 14.33 -15.29 18.98
CA SER A 72 14.64 -14.89 20.35
C SER A 72 13.45 -14.10 20.93
N LYS A 73 13.66 -12.94 21.57
CA LYS A 73 12.59 -11.97 21.85
C LYS A 73 12.03 -11.33 20.57
N GLN A 74 12.77 -11.44 19.47
CA GLN A 74 12.41 -10.95 18.13
C GLN A 74 12.71 -12.06 17.12
N LEU A 75 11.99 -12.07 16.00
CA LEU A 75 12.25 -12.95 14.86
C LEU A 75 13.06 -12.21 13.79
N MET A 76 14.33 -12.55 13.66
CA MET A 76 15.11 -12.02 12.54
C MET A 76 14.99 -12.96 11.33
N VAL A 77 14.54 -12.43 10.19
CA VAL A 77 14.41 -13.19 8.93
C VAL A 77 15.39 -12.65 7.90
N LEU A 78 16.61 -13.18 7.95
CA LEU A 78 17.61 -12.92 6.93
C LEU A 78 17.44 -13.94 5.81
N SER A 79 17.04 -13.48 4.62
CA SER A 79 16.88 -14.33 3.44
C SER A 79 17.43 -13.62 2.19
N SER A 80 17.57 -14.35 1.09
CA SER A 80 17.73 -13.75 -0.24
C SER A 80 16.38 -13.17 -0.72
N GLN A 81 15.28 -13.85 -0.34
CA GLN A 81 13.89 -13.48 -0.59
C GLN A 81 13.02 -13.91 0.58
N SER A 82 12.24 -12.99 1.12
CA SER A 82 11.29 -13.23 2.21
C SER A 82 9.92 -12.66 1.84
N ARG A 83 8.88 -13.39 2.25
CA ARG A 83 7.49 -12.93 2.22
C ARG A 83 6.92 -13.13 3.61
N ILE A 84 6.43 -12.04 4.19
CA ILE A 84 5.81 -12.04 5.50
C ILE A 84 4.34 -11.72 5.29
N GLU A 85 3.49 -12.59 5.81
CA GLU A 85 2.04 -12.40 5.80
C GLU A 85 1.54 -12.18 7.22
N LEU A 86 0.75 -11.13 7.38
CA LEU A 86 -0.05 -10.85 8.56
C LEU A 86 -1.51 -11.04 8.17
N ARG A 87 -2.22 -11.91 8.90
CA ARG A 87 -3.58 -12.33 8.62
C ARG A 87 -4.47 -12.14 9.85
N GLU A 88 -5.10 -10.99 9.94
CA GLU A 88 -6.09 -10.67 10.97
C GLU A 88 -7.50 -10.67 10.37
N THR A 89 -8.52 -10.66 11.22
CA THR A 89 -9.93 -10.74 10.79
C THR A 89 -10.32 -9.64 9.79
N HIS A 90 -9.86 -8.42 10.03
CA HIS A 90 -10.21 -7.24 9.23
C HIS A 90 -9.01 -6.62 8.50
N LEU A 91 -7.80 -7.09 8.78
CA LEU A 91 -6.55 -6.53 8.32
C LEU A 91 -5.61 -7.63 7.81
N ASN A 92 -5.30 -7.57 6.52
CA ASN A 92 -4.32 -8.47 5.91
C ASN A 92 -3.17 -7.64 5.35
N SER A 93 -1.94 -8.04 5.62
CA SER A 93 -0.78 -7.45 4.97
C SER A 93 0.16 -8.52 4.43
N THR A 94 0.73 -8.26 3.27
CA THR A 94 1.80 -9.07 2.71
C THR A 94 2.96 -8.17 2.35
N VAL A 95 4.14 -8.52 2.84
CA VAL A 95 5.37 -7.77 2.60
C VAL A 95 6.38 -8.71 1.97
N TRP A 96 6.88 -8.33 0.79
CA TRP A 96 8.00 -8.97 0.14
C TRP A 96 9.24 -8.12 0.31
N SER A 97 10.32 -8.73 0.77
CA SER A 97 11.62 -8.08 0.84
C SER A 97 12.74 -9.10 0.76
N ASN A 98 13.91 -8.67 0.30
CA ASN A 98 15.10 -9.49 0.42
C ASN A 98 15.50 -9.64 1.89
N THR A 99 15.44 -8.58 2.69
CA THR A 99 15.88 -8.62 4.10
C THR A 99 14.82 -8.01 5.01
N SER A 100 14.33 -8.82 5.95
CA SER A 100 13.26 -8.42 6.87
C SER A 100 13.64 -8.71 8.32
N LEU A 101 13.39 -7.75 9.20
CA LEU A 101 13.47 -7.93 10.64
C LEU A 101 12.06 -7.86 11.20
N LEU A 102 11.61 -8.92 11.88
CA LEU A 102 10.27 -9.01 12.42
C LEU A 102 10.33 -9.15 13.95
N ALA A 103 10.04 -8.09 14.68
CA ALA A 103 9.91 -8.15 16.12
C ALA A 103 8.45 -8.45 16.53
N PHE A 104 8.30 -9.22 17.60
CA PHE A 104 7.03 -9.39 18.30
C PHE A 104 7.16 -8.79 19.69
N ASP A 105 6.08 -8.20 20.20
CA ASP A 105 6.04 -7.93 21.62
C ASP A 105 5.80 -9.26 22.36
N GLY A 106 6.87 -9.76 22.99
CA GLY A 106 6.91 -11.05 23.65
C GLY A 106 6.01 -11.16 24.88
N THR A 107 5.35 -10.08 25.31
CA THR A 107 4.48 -10.09 26.49
C THR A 107 3.00 -10.28 26.19
N SER A 108 2.50 -9.81 25.04
CA SER A 108 1.07 -9.90 24.70
C SER A 108 0.80 -10.71 23.43
N GLN A 109 1.79 -10.92 22.55
CA GLN A 109 1.59 -11.49 21.21
C GLN A 109 0.55 -10.74 20.34
N GLU A 110 0.03 -9.61 20.82
CA GLU A 110 -0.97 -8.77 20.19
C GLU A 110 -0.33 -7.75 19.23
N SER A 111 0.96 -7.45 19.44
CA SER A 111 1.69 -6.46 18.65
C SER A 111 2.78 -7.10 17.79
N VAL A 112 2.81 -6.68 16.53
CA VAL A 112 3.81 -7.07 15.53
C VAL A 112 4.49 -5.82 15.00
N ALA A 113 5.82 -5.83 15.01
CA ALA A 113 6.65 -4.77 14.44
C ALA A 113 7.53 -5.36 13.34
N LEU A 114 7.26 -5.01 12.09
CA LEU A 114 8.02 -5.42 10.93
C LEU A 114 8.84 -4.24 10.42
N ARG A 115 10.14 -4.46 10.24
CA ARG A 115 11.04 -3.49 9.63
C ARG A 115 11.84 -4.13 8.49
N THR A 116 11.98 -3.40 7.41
CA THR A 116 12.84 -3.76 6.27
C THR A 116 13.71 -2.55 5.92
N THR A 117 14.90 -2.81 5.38
CA THR A 117 15.87 -1.76 5.04
C THR A 117 16.28 -1.76 3.57
N ASN A 118 15.61 -2.58 2.77
CA ASN A 118 15.87 -2.78 1.34
C ASN A 118 14.55 -2.63 0.57
N THR A 119 14.63 -2.68 -0.76
CA THR A 119 13.44 -2.65 -1.62
C THR A 119 12.37 -3.62 -1.13
N THR A 120 11.18 -3.08 -0.88
CA THR A 120 10.01 -3.80 -0.42
C THR A 120 8.84 -3.58 -1.32
N ILE A 121 8.08 -4.64 -1.52
CA ILE A 121 6.73 -4.58 -2.05
C ILE A 121 5.80 -4.82 -0.87
N THR A 122 4.82 -3.96 -0.68
CA THR A 122 3.85 -4.03 0.41
C THR A 122 2.46 -4.04 -0.18
N GLU A 123 1.66 -5.03 0.19
CA GLU A 123 0.23 -5.06 -0.05
C GLU A 123 -0.49 -5.03 1.29
N LEU A 124 -1.42 -4.09 1.45
CA LEU A 124 -2.29 -3.99 2.61
C LEU A 124 -3.74 -4.03 2.17
N ARG A 125 -4.53 -4.86 2.83
CA ARG A 125 -5.98 -4.97 2.65
C ARG A 125 -6.67 -4.75 3.99
N LEU A 126 -7.55 -3.77 4.03
CA LEU A 126 -8.39 -3.44 5.16
C LEU A 126 -9.83 -3.41 4.66
N ASN A 127 -10.56 -4.51 4.83
CA ASN A 127 -11.90 -4.69 4.27
C ASN A 127 -11.96 -4.34 2.76
N THR A 128 -12.54 -3.20 2.39
CA THR A 128 -12.68 -2.72 1.00
C THR A 128 -11.55 -1.80 0.55
N ALA A 129 -10.65 -1.40 1.46
CA ALA A 129 -9.52 -0.56 1.15
C ALA A 129 -8.29 -1.41 0.83
N HIS A 130 -7.58 -1.02 -0.21
CA HIS A 130 -6.39 -1.68 -0.71
C HIS A 130 -5.27 -0.67 -0.91
N LEU A 131 -4.08 -1.02 -0.45
CA LEU A 131 -2.86 -0.25 -0.69
C LEU A 131 -1.81 -1.19 -1.26
N GLN A 132 -1.21 -0.78 -2.38
CA GLN A 132 -0.03 -1.40 -2.96
C GLN A 132 1.10 -0.39 -2.98
N ALA A 133 2.26 -0.78 -2.50
CA ALA A 133 3.40 0.12 -2.45
C ALA A 133 4.73 -0.58 -2.75
N VAL A 134 5.64 0.18 -3.35
CA VAL A 134 7.05 -0.16 -3.52
C VAL A 134 7.87 0.95 -2.88
N ALA A 135 8.82 0.58 -2.02
CA ALA A 135 9.70 1.52 -1.31
C ALA A 135 11.05 0.89 -1.02
N ASN A 136 12.06 1.67 -0.62
CA ASN A 136 13.38 1.18 -0.21
C ASN A 136 13.43 0.73 1.25
N GLY A 137 12.37 0.96 2.02
CA GLY A 137 12.24 0.51 3.38
C GLY A 137 10.79 0.59 3.85
N LEU A 138 10.48 -0.25 4.81
CA LEU A 138 9.19 -0.34 5.45
C LEU A 138 9.38 -0.40 6.97
N GLU A 139 8.54 0.33 7.69
CA GLU A 139 8.21 0.08 9.08
C GLU A 139 6.71 -0.11 9.19
N LEU A 140 6.29 -1.25 9.77
CA LEU A 140 4.91 -1.61 9.95
C LEU A 140 4.71 -2.07 11.39
N ASN A 141 3.82 -1.39 12.10
CA ASN A 141 3.48 -1.72 13.47
C ASN A 141 1.99 -2.01 13.54
N THR A 142 1.63 -3.24 13.87
CA THR A 142 0.25 -3.69 14.04
C THR A 142 0.00 -4.07 15.49
N THR A 143 -1.19 -3.77 15.99
CA THR A 143 -1.69 -4.23 17.29
C THR A 143 -3.11 -4.73 17.11
N THR A 144 -3.40 -5.92 17.61
CA THR A 144 -4.72 -6.57 17.48
C THR A 144 -5.27 -6.89 18.86
N GLU A 145 -6.49 -6.45 19.15
CA GLU A 145 -7.27 -6.84 20.32
C GLU A 145 -7.80 -8.26 20.13
N ARG A 146 -7.46 -9.14 21.08
CA ARG A 146 -7.79 -10.56 21.04
C ARG A 146 -8.92 -10.95 21.98
N ASP A 147 -9.70 -9.98 22.43
CA ASP A 147 -10.87 -10.16 23.31
C ASP A 147 -12.11 -10.78 22.60
N GLY A 148 -11.93 -11.28 21.37
CA GLY A 148 -12.97 -11.85 20.52
C GLY A 148 -13.53 -10.88 19.48
N SER A 149 -13.21 -9.59 19.56
CA SER A 149 -13.67 -8.59 18.59
C SER A 149 -12.84 -8.54 17.30
N GLY A 150 -11.58 -9.04 17.33
CA GLY A 150 -10.67 -9.10 16.18
C GLY A 150 -10.31 -7.72 15.63
N GLN A 151 -10.27 -6.73 16.52
CA GLN A 151 -10.04 -5.34 16.18
C GLN A 151 -8.54 -5.07 16.05
N SER A 152 -8.10 -4.40 14.99
CA SER A 152 -6.69 -4.15 14.70
C SER A 152 -6.43 -2.68 14.42
N ARG A 153 -5.27 -2.22 14.86
CA ARG A 153 -4.67 -0.96 14.49
C ARG A 153 -3.33 -1.20 13.81
N LEU A 154 -3.06 -0.43 12.77
CA LEU A 154 -1.85 -0.47 12.00
C LEU A 154 -1.30 0.95 11.84
N ASN A 155 0.02 1.07 11.94
CA ASN A 155 0.77 2.23 11.50
C ASN A 155 1.81 1.75 10.48
N LEU A 156 1.94 2.49 9.38
CA LEU A 156 2.83 2.21 8.26
C LEU A 156 3.75 3.40 8.02
N ALA A 157 5.01 3.14 7.73
CA ALA A 157 5.93 4.11 7.16
C ALA A 157 6.73 3.45 6.04
N LEU A 158 6.54 3.94 4.82
CA LEU A 158 7.31 3.59 3.64
C LEU A 158 8.33 4.70 3.39
N VAL A 159 9.59 4.35 3.14
CA VAL A 159 10.68 5.33 3.04
C VAL A 159 11.56 5.05 1.82
N GLY A 160 11.92 6.12 1.12
CA GLY A 160 12.86 6.14 0.01
C GLY A 160 12.28 5.57 -1.29
N ASN A 161 12.25 6.40 -2.34
CA ASN A 161 11.73 6.06 -3.67
C ASN A 161 10.37 5.33 -3.61
N VAL A 162 9.41 5.96 -2.94
CA VAL A 162 8.10 5.39 -2.67
C VAL A 162 7.18 5.58 -3.87
N ASN A 163 6.66 4.48 -4.38
CA ASN A 163 5.54 4.44 -5.30
C ASN A 163 4.38 3.74 -4.59
N VAL A 164 3.21 4.38 -4.55
CA VAL A 164 2.03 3.84 -3.87
C VAL A 164 0.79 4.05 -4.74
N SER A 165 -0.07 3.05 -4.75
CA SER A 165 -1.43 3.12 -5.27
C SER A 165 -2.37 2.65 -4.16
N MET A 166 -3.42 3.42 -3.93
CA MET A 166 -4.46 3.10 -2.98
C MET A 166 -5.81 3.16 -3.67
N THR A 167 -6.65 2.17 -3.38
CA THR A 167 -8.03 2.11 -3.85
C THR A 167 -8.95 1.85 -2.68
N ASP A 168 -10.13 2.47 -2.69
CA ASP A 168 -11.22 2.15 -1.77
C ASP A 168 -12.49 1.83 -2.55
N ASP A 169 -12.89 0.56 -2.47
CA ASP A 169 -14.05 0.02 -3.19
C ASP A 169 -15.37 0.18 -2.41
N SER A 170 -15.36 0.77 -1.20
CA SER A 170 -16.61 1.03 -0.44
C SER A 170 -17.44 2.18 -0.98
N LEU A 171 -16.87 2.99 -1.87
CA LEU A 171 -17.53 4.14 -2.48
C LEU A 171 -18.13 3.77 -3.83
N ALA A 172 -19.30 4.34 -4.14
CA ALA A 172 -19.97 4.13 -5.43
C ALA A 172 -19.08 4.49 -6.64
N ASN A 173 -18.12 5.39 -6.44
CA ASN A 173 -17.02 5.64 -7.36
C ASN A 173 -15.71 5.39 -6.60
N PRO A 174 -14.94 4.34 -6.94
CA PRO A 174 -13.69 4.04 -6.26
C PRO A 174 -12.73 5.21 -6.32
N VAL A 175 -12.19 5.58 -5.16
CA VAL A 175 -11.17 6.64 -5.07
C VAL A 175 -9.81 5.98 -5.24
N VAL A 176 -9.07 6.41 -6.26
CA VAL A 176 -7.70 5.96 -6.52
C VAL A 176 -6.73 7.10 -6.20
N LEU A 177 -5.77 6.82 -5.34
CA LEU A 177 -4.68 7.74 -5.01
C LEU A 177 -3.37 7.13 -5.43
N GLU A 178 -2.66 7.83 -6.30
CA GLU A 178 -1.34 7.40 -6.76
C GLU A 178 -0.30 8.46 -6.40
N ALA A 179 0.80 7.99 -5.82
CA ALA A 179 1.99 8.80 -5.65
C ALA A 179 3.19 8.03 -6.17
N SER A 180 4.09 8.73 -6.85
CA SER A 180 5.32 8.16 -7.39
C SER A 180 6.51 9.04 -7.04
N GLN A 181 7.67 8.41 -6.91
CA GLN A 181 8.92 9.07 -6.54
C GLN A 181 8.78 9.90 -5.25
N GLY A 182 8.00 9.40 -4.30
CA GLY A 182 7.86 9.99 -2.98
C GLY A 182 9.08 9.71 -2.12
N THR A 183 9.39 10.61 -1.19
CA THR A 183 10.46 10.39 -0.21
C THR A 183 9.94 9.53 0.94
N MET A 184 8.70 9.74 1.37
CA MET A 184 8.08 8.98 2.44
C MET A 184 6.55 8.91 2.28
N VAL A 185 5.95 7.78 2.69
CA VAL A 185 4.51 7.67 2.87
C VAL A 185 4.23 7.11 4.26
N GLY A 186 3.57 7.90 5.09
CA GLY A 186 3.02 7.47 6.37
C GLY A 186 1.59 6.97 6.20
N GLY A 187 1.18 6.00 7.00
CA GLY A 187 -0.15 5.41 6.96
C GLY A 187 -0.64 5.01 8.33
N PHE A 188 -1.95 5.04 8.52
CA PHE A 188 -2.60 4.44 9.67
C PHE A 188 -3.90 3.78 9.25
N ALA A 189 -4.27 2.73 9.99
CA ALA A 189 -5.57 2.09 9.88
C ALA A 189 -6.01 1.63 11.28
N GLN A 190 -7.30 1.72 11.58
CA GLN A 190 -7.92 1.17 12.78
C GLN A 190 -9.31 0.64 12.42
N THR A 191 -9.67 -0.52 12.96
CA THR A 191 -10.94 -1.19 12.64
C THR A 191 -12.04 -0.91 13.66
N TRP A 192 -11.71 -0.22 14.76
CA TRP A 192 -12.63 0.09 15.86
C TRP A 192 -13.13 1.54 15.78
N GLU A 193 -13.71 1.97 14.65
CA GLU A 193 -14.25 3.32 14.61
C GLU A 193 -15.65 3.44 15.25
N ASN A 194 -15.83 4.55 15.96
CA ASN A 194 -17.02 4.97 16.69
C ASN A 194 -18.33 4.70 15.94
N SER A 195 -19.27 4.09 16.65
CA SER A 195 -20.67 3.83 16.25
C SER A 195 -21.49 5.08 15.88
N ASN A 196 -20.88 6.26 15.91
CA ASN A 196 -21.51 7.55 15.62
C ASN A 196 -21.28 8.05 14.18
N VAL A 197 -20.52 7.32 13.37
CA VAL A 197 -20.36 7.61 11.94
C VAL A 197 -21.55 6.99 11.19
N THR A 198 -22.32 7.81 10.48
CA THR A 198 -23.50 7.37 9.71
C THR A 198 -23.27 7.40 8.20
N SER A 199 -22.18 8.01 7.73
CA SER A 199 -21.82 8.10 6.31
C SER A 199 -20.31 8.05 6.11
N THR A 200 -19.88 7.54 4.95
CA THR A 200 -18.46 7.56 4.57
C THR A 200 -17.99 8.99 4.36
N LYS A 201 -16.85 9.35 4.95
CA LYS A 201 -16.22 10.68 4.85
C LYS A 201 -14.81 10.54 4.31
N LEU A 202 -14.50 11.27 3.24
CA LEU A 202 -13.16 11.44 2.70
C LEU A 202 -12.65 12.84 3.04
N SER A 203 -11.46 12.93 3.62
CA SER A 203 -10.77 14.18 3.92
C SER A 203 -9.44 14.23 3.18
N ILE A 204 -9.21 15.29 2.42
CA ILE A 204 -7.94 15.54 1.71
C ILE A 204 -7.41 16.89 2.19
N ALA A 205 -6.16 16.92 2.66
CA ALA A 205 -5.54 18.13 3.18
C ALA A 205 -4.08 18.23 2.76
N SER A 206 -3.62 19.44 2.46
CA SER A 206 -2.20 19.75 2.41
C SER A 206 -1.76 20.25 3.78
N VAL A 207 -0.92 19.49 4.45
CA VAL A 207 -0.46 19.77 5.81
C VAL A 207 1.00 20.21 5.74
N PRO A 208 1.37 21.41 6.22
CA PRO A 208 2.77 21.79 6.31
C PRO A 208 3.49 20.85 7.28
N ASP A 209 4.65 20.35 6.88
CA ASP A 209 5.53 19.64 7.79
C ASP A 209 6.13 20.68 8.76
N GLN A 210 6.08 20.43 10.06
CA GLN A 210 6.62 21.38 11.04
C GLN A 210 8.15 21.27 11.19
N THR A 211 8.74 20.23 10.61
CA THR A 211 10.18 19.95 10.71
C THR A 211 10.95 20.23 9.42
N SER A 212 10.23 20.44 8.31
CA SER A 212 10.80 20.77 7.01
C SER A 212 9.98 21.85 6.32
N ASN A 213 10.59 22.59 5.38
CA ASN A 213 9.86 23.53 4.51
C ASN A 213 9.02 22.82 3.42
N THR A 214 8.58 21.59 3.67
CA THR A 214 7.81 20.78 2.73
C THR A 214 6.36 20.66 3.17
N ARG A 215 5.50 20.27 2.23
CA ARG A 215 4.08 20.01 2.50
C ARG A 215 3.80 18.53 2.30
N GLN A 216 3.02 17.98 3.20
CA GLN A 216 2.50 16.62 3.13
C GLN A 216 1.09 16.66 2.52
N LEU A 217 0.78 15.72 1.64
CA LEU A 217 -0.60 15.46 1.23
C LEU A 217 -1.17 14.39 2.15
N SER A 218 -2.16 14.75 2.96
CA SER A 218 -2.88 13.85 3.85
C SER A 218 -4.23 13.48 3.23
N VAL A 219 -4.53 12.19 3.18
CA VAL A 219 -5.85 11.68 2.80
C VAL A 219 -6.35 10.72 3.87
N ALA A 220 -7.56 10.91 4.38
CA ALA A 220 -8.16 10.04 5.39
C ALA A 220 -9.59 9.69 5.01
N VAL A 221 -9.97 8.45 5.25
CA VAL A 221 -11.31 7.92 5.03
C VAL A 221 -11.83 7.30 6.32
N VAL A 222 -13.07 7.62 6.61
CA VAL A 222 -13.85 7.11 7.72
C VAL A 222 -15.10 6.50 7.12
N SER A 223 -15.31 5.18 7.28
CA SER A 223 -16.42 4.47 6.64
C SER A 223 -17.21 3.64 7.66
N PRO A 224 -18.54 3.90 7.80
CA PRO A 224 -19.38 3.13 8.72
C PRO A 224 -19.63 1.71 8.21
N HIS A 225 -19.52 1.49 6.89
CA HIS A 225 -19.68 0.17 6.28
C HIS A 225 -18.53 -0.76 6.61
N THR A 226 -17.31 -0.23 6.66
CA THR A 226 -16.12 -1.00 7.02
C THR A 226 -15.83 -0.95 8.51
N LYS A 227 -16.51 -0.07 9.27
CA LYS A 227 -16.18 0.30 10.67
C LYS A 227 -14.73 0.74 10.84
N CYS A 228 -14.07 1.14 9.76
CA CYS A 228 -12.64 1.44 9.74
C CYS A 228 -12.38 2.93 9.51
N ASN A 229 -11.36 3.42 10.19
CA ASN A 229 -10.71 4.69 9.91
C ASN A 229 -9.31 4.40 9.36
N TYR A 230 -8.97 4.96 8.22
CA TYR A 230 -7.64 4.84 7.66
C TYR A 230 -7.23 6.12 6.95
N GLY A 231 -5.94 6.37 6.92
CA GLY A 231 -5.41 7.52 6.20
C GLY A 231 -3.92 7.41 5.93
N TRP A 232 -3.49 8.25 5.01
CA TRP A 232 -2.15 8.23 4.43
C TRP A 232 -1.63 9.65 4.31
N ARG A 233 -0.32 9.82 4.47
CA ARG A 233 0.38 11.08 4.34
C ARG A 233 1.56 10.87 3.41
N VAL A 234 1.59 11.59 2.31
CA VAL A 234 2.68 11.52 1.33
C VAL A 234 3.57 12.74 1.51
N LEU A 235 4.87 12.50 1.73
CA LEU A 235 5.93 13.49 1.70
C LEU A 235 6.75 13.28 0.43
N ARG A 236 6.89 14.34 -0.38
CA ARG A 236 7.76 14.34 -1.54
C ARG A 236 9.06 15.06 -1.22
#